data_AF-A0A9D6WYB2-F1
#
_entry.id   AF-A0A9D6WYB2-F1
#
_cell.length_a   1.000
_cell.length_b   1.000
_cell.length_c   1.000
_cell.angle_alpha   90.00
_cell.angle_beta   90.00
_cell.angle_gamma   90.00
#
_symmetry.space_group_name_H-M   'P 1'
#
loop_
_entity.id
_entity.type
_entity.pdbx_description
1 polymer ?
#
loop_
_entity_poly.entity_id
_entity_poly.type
_entity_poly.pdbx_seq_one_letter_code
_entity_poly.pdbx_strand_id
1 'polypeptide(L)' 'MNLMHSCKQVAQLLTRACDEPLGIVDKLRLRLHLAMCENCSNIAKQLDGVKTLTEDMFGDFGSGDDEPAGPRPGTTG' A
#
# COMPACT_ATOMS: atom_id res chain seq x y z
N MET A 1 21.73 -15.25 0.58
CA MET A 1 22.34 -14.78 1.84
C MET A 1 21.33 -13.90 2.58
N ASN A 2 21.29 -14.02 3.90
CA ASN A 2 20.23 -13.56 4.80
C ASN A 2 20.64 -12.24 5.51
N LEU A 3 19.64 -11.49 6.02
CA LEU A 3 19.66 -10.33 6.93
C LEU A 3 19.87 -8.93 6.31
N MET A 4 18.83 -8.10 6.11
CA MET A 4 18.05 -7.53 7.22
C MET A 4 16.53 -7.43 7.02
N HIS A 5 15.98 -7.92 5.91
CA HIS A 5 14.60 -8.39 5.81
C HIS A 5 14.58 -9.46 4.71
N SER A 6 14.22 -10.71 5.03
CA SER A 6 13.94 -11.69 3.97
C SER A 6 12.87 -11.09 3.05
N CYS A 7 12.93 -11.30 1.75
CA CYS A 7 11.94 -10.78 0.77
C CYS A 7 10.49 -10.95 1.26
N LYS A 8 10.23 -11.98 2.07
CA LYS A 8 8.98 -12.20 2.82
C LYS A 8 8.55 -11.05 3.76
N GLN A 9 9.44 -10.53 4.61
CA GLN A 9 9.13 -9.40 5.49
C GLN A 9 8.87 -8.12 4.69
N VAL A 10 9.65 -7.90 3.63
CA VAL A 10 9.43 -6.79 2.69
C VAL A 10 8.08 -6.91 2.00
N ALA A 11 7.71 -8.12 1.54
CA ALA A 11 6.39 -8.38 0.97
C ALA A 11 5.26 -8.11 1.97
N GLN A 12 5.42 -8.53 3.23
CA GLN A 12 4.43 -8.23 4.29
C GLN A 12 4.28 -6.73 4.55
N LEU A 13 5.40 -6.00 4.60
CA LEU A 13 5.41 -4.53 4.71
C LEU A 13 4.77 -3.86 3.49
N LEU A 14 5.02 -4.37 2.28
CA LEU A 14 4.43 -3.89 1.03
C LEU A 14 2.91 -4.04 1.02
N THR A 15 2.40 -5.20 1.42
CA THR A 15 0.96 -5.43 1.52
C THR A 15 0.34 -4.53 2.59
N ARG A 16 0.99 -4.41 3.77
CA ARG A 16 0.53 -3.48 4.81
C ARG A 16 0.49 -2.04 4.29
N ALA A 17 1.48 -1.61 3.51
CA ALA A 17 1.53 -0.28 2.90
C ALA A 17 0.41 0.02 1.91
N CYS A 18 -0.22 -1.03 1.37
CA CYS A 18 -1.35 -0.91 0.47
C CYS A 18 -2.65 -0.64 1.24
N ASP A 19 -2.75 -1.10 2.48
CA ASP A 19 -3.94 -0.99 3.34
C ASP A 19 -3.84 0.21 4.30
N GLU A 20 -2.66 0.42 4.90
CA GLU A 20 -2.39 1.48 5.88
C GLU A 20 -1.06 2.19 5.57
N PRO A 21 -0.96 3.52 5.76
CA PRO A 21 0.30 4.24 5.57
C PRO A 21 1.39 3.74 6.52
N LEU A 22 2.51 3.29 5.95
CA LEU A 22 3.71 2.93 6.71
C LEU A 22 4.35 4.14 7.40
N GLY A 23 4.94 3.89 8.57
CA GLY A 23 5.85 4.83 9.21
C GLY A 23 7.02 5.24 8.31
N ILE A 24 7.52 6.45 8.52
CA ILE A 24 8.56 7.08 7.67
C ILE A 24 9.83 6.22 7.61
N VAL A 25 10.20 5.61 8.72
CA VAL A 25 11.37 4.72 8.85
C VAL A 25 11.18 3.44 8.04
N ASP A 26 10.01 2.79 8.15
CA ASP A 26 9.69 1.57 7.40
C ASP A 26 9.64 1.83 5.90
N LYS A 27 9.11 2.98 5.49
CA LYS A 27 9.07 3.41 4.08
C LYS A 27 10.48 3.59 3.50
N LEU A 28 11.39 4.21 4.25
CA LEU A 28 12.78 4.39 3.82
C LEU A 28 13.50 3.04 3.70
N ARG A 29 13.33 2.17 4.70
CA ARG A 29 13.92 0.83 4.70
C ARG A 29 13.40 -0.02 3.53
N LEU A 30 12.09 0.06 3.28
CA LEU A 30 11.44 -0.61 2.15
C LEU A 30 12.09 -0.17 0.84
N ARG A 31 12.17 1.15 0.58
CA ARG A 31 12.81 1.69 -0.63
C ARG A 31 14.25 1.22 -0.83
N LEU A 32 15.05 1.17 0.23
CA LEU A 32 16.43 0.67 0.15
C LEU A 32 16.46 -0.80 -0.33
N HIS A 33 15.57 -1.64 0.19
CA HIS A 33 15.50 -3.04 -0.22
C HIS A 33 15.01 -3.20 -1.67
N LEU A 34 14.00 -2.44 -2.09
CA LEU A 34 13.53 -2.46 -3.48
C LEU A 34 14.64 -2.06 -4.45
N ALA A 35 15.50 -1.11 -4.08
CA ALA A 35 16.63 -0.69 -4.91
C ALA A 35 17.69 -1.79 -5.08
N MET A 36 17.78 -2.74 -4.15
CA MET A 36 18.74 -3.85 -4.18
C MET A 36 18.14 -5.17 -4.68
N CYS A 37 16.80 -5.29 -4.71
CA CYS A 37 16.10 -6.52 -5.09
C CYS A 37 15.05 -6.23 -6.17
N GLU A 38 15.38 -6.58 -7.41
CA GLU A 38 14.48 -6.43 -8.56
C GLU A 38 13.16 -7.16 -8.37
N ASN A 39 13.17 -8.37 -7.79
CA ASN A 39 11.95 -9.15 -7.60
C ASN A 39 10.95 -8.42 -6.69
N CYS A 40 11.43 -7.85 -5.58
CA CYS A 40 10.60 -7.04 -4.70
C CYS A 40 10.19 -5.71 -5.35
N SER A 41 11.07 -5.08 -6.14
CA SER A 41 10.72 -3.88 -6.89
C SER A 41 9.62 -4.12 -7.93
N ASN A 42 9.61 -5.29 -8.56
CA ASN A 42 8.61 -5.62 -9.58
C ASN A 42 7.21 -5.78 -8.95
N ILE A 43 7.13 -6.46 -7.81
CA ILE A 43 5.87 -6.63 -7.06
C ILE A 43 5.33 -5.26 -6.61
N ALA A 44 6.21 -4.38 -6.13
CA ALA A 44 5.81 -3.04 -5.71
C ALA A 44 5.20 -2.21 -6.86
N LYS A 45 5.80 -2.28 -8.06
CA LYS A 45 5.25 -1.63 -9.25
C LYS A 45 3.89 -2.20 -9.65
N GLN A 46 3.70 -3.51 -9.53
CA GLN A 46 2.40 -4.14 -9.81
C GLN A 46 1.31 -3.66 -8.84
N LEU A 47 1.61 -3.59 -7.54
CA LEU A 47 0.66 -3.08 -6.55
C LEU A 47 0.31 -1.61 -6.77
N ASP A 48 1.32 -0.78 -7.08
CA ASP A 48 1.11 0.64 -7.42
C ASP A 48 0.24 0.81 -8.69
N GLY A 49 0.48 -0.03 -9.71
CA GLY A 49 -0.35 -0.07 -10.91
C GLY A 49 -1.80 -0.45 -10.61
N VAL A 50 -2.03 -1.48 -9.78
CA VAL A 50 -3.40 -1.86 -9.35
C VAL A 50 -4.07 -0.72 -8.59
N LYS A 51 -3.35 -0.07 -7.67
CA LYS A 51 -3.87 1.06 -6.89
C LYS A 51 -4.25 2.24 -7.79
N THR A 52 -3.37 2.61 -8.71
CA THR A 52 -3.61 3.70 -9.68
C THR A 52 -4.79 3.40 -10.59
N LEU A 53 -4.88 2.17 -11.12
CA LEU A 53 -6.02 1.76 -11.95
C LEU A 53 -7.33 1.75 -11.16
N THR A 54 -7.28 1.36 -9.88
CA THR A 54 -8.44 1.42 -9.00
C THR A 54 -8.83 2.88 -8.75
N GLU A 55 -7.88 3.76 -8.44
CA GLU A 55 -8.14 5.19 -8.26
C GLU A 55 -8.69 5.85 -9.53
N ASP A 56 -8.26 5.42 -10.71
CA ASP A 56 -8.78 5.87 -12.01
C ASP A 56 -10.23 5.37 -12.25
N MET A 57 -10.46 4.06 -12.12
CA MET A 57 -11.78 3.45 -12.33
C MET A 57 -12.83 3.95 -11.33
N PHE A 58 -12.44 4.15 -10.07
CA PHE A 58 -13.34 4.63 -9.02
C PHE A 58 -13.37 6.17 -8.93
N GLY A 59 -12.38 6.86 -9.50
CA GLY A 59 -12.35 8.32 -9.59
C GLY A 59 -13.37 8.90 -10.57
N ASP A 60 -13.72 8.15 -11.62
CA ASP A 60 -14.81 8.51 -12.56
C ASP A 60 -16.20 8.48 -11.90
N PHE A 61 -16.39 7.64 -10.86
CA PHE A 61 -17.60 7.60 -10.04
C PHE A 61 -17.67 8.72 -8.96
N GLY A 62 -16.65 9.58 -8.86
CA GLY A 62 -16.51 10.62 -7.83
C GLY A 62 -17.04 12.01 -8.19
N SER A 63 -17.85 12.16 -9.24
CA SER A 63 -18.62 13.40 -9.48
C SER A 63 -19.98 13.32 -8.82
N GLY A 64 -20.00 13.41 -7.49
CA GLY A 64 -21.21 13.42 -6.67
C GLY A 64 -20.84 13.80 -5.25
N ASP A 65 -20.79 15.13 -5.03
CA ASP A 65 -21.06 15.80 -3.77
C ASP A 65 -20.20 15.44 -2.54
N ASP A 66 -19.43 16.43 -2.09
CA ASP A 66 -18.83 16.53 -0.75
C ASP A 66 -19.91 16.36 0.33
N GLU A 67 -20.10 15.14 0.85
CA GLU A 67 -20.86 14.88 2.08
C GLU A 67 -19.88 14.38 3.16
N PRO A 68 -19.71 15.10 4.29
CA PRO A 68 -18.76 14.71 5.32
C PRO A 68 -19.18 13.39 5.97
N ALA A 69 -18.23 12.46 6.01
CA ALA A 69 -18.35 11.13 6.63
C ALA A 69 -19.11 11.17 7.97
N GLY A 70 -20.37 10.72 7.94
CA GLY A 70 -21.18 10.50 9.13
C GLY A 70 -20.59 9.41 10.05
N PRO A 71 -21.05 9.33 11.31
CA PRO A 71 -20.48 8.43 12.30
C PRO A 71 -20.73 6.97 11.90
N ARG A 72 -19.65 6.21 11.76
CA ARG A 72 -19.66 4.76 11.56
C ARG A 72 -20.48 4.08 12.68
N PRO A 73 -21.56 3.32 12.37
CA PRO A 73 -22.29 2.61 13.40
C PRO A 73 -21.41 1.50 13.98
N GLY A 74 -21.30 1.51 15.31
CA GLY A 74 -20.64 0.45 16.07
C GLY A 74 -21.31 -0.90 15.80
N THR A 75 -20.47 -1.91 15.60
CA THR A 75 -20.90 -3.30 15.55
C THR A 75 -21.36 -3.72 16.95
N THR A 76 -22.66 -3.75 17.18
CA THR A 76 -23.24 -4.40 18.37
C THR A 76 -23.48 -5.87 18.02
N GLY A 77 -22.87 -6.77 18.81
CA GLY A 77 -23.11 -8.21 18.77
C GLY A 77 -24.32 -8.65 19.58
#